data_AF-A0A6B2VHZ8-F1
#
_entry.id   AF-A0A6B2VHZ8-F1
#
_cell.length_a   1.000
_cell.length_b   1.000
_cell.length_c   1.000
_cell.angle_alpha   90.00
_cell.angle_beta   90.00
_cell.angle_gamma   90.00
#
_symmetry.space_group_name_H-M   'P 1'
#
loop_
_entity.id
_entity.type
_entity.pdbx_description
1 polymer ?
#
loop_
_entity_poly.entity_id
_entity_poly.type
_entity_poly.pdbx_seq_one_letter_code
_entity_poly.pdbx_strand_id
1 'polypeptide(L)'
;AADRAVFTADAPAAGGAGDELRPVVARMVADVLGVPEAALLDGAPLDSFPSFTSFRLVEIIDRIESDLGLELDADELIPEKLRRLDDFCRIARR
;
A
#
# COMPACT_ATOMS: atom_id res chain seq x y z
N ALA A 1 36.73 -3.70 5.39
CA ALA A 1 35.50 -3.91 4.61
C ALA A 1 34.66 -4.90 5.40
N ALA A 2 33.44 -4.55 5.81
CA ALA A 2 32.58 -5.40 6.63
C ALA A 2 31.47 -5.97 5.75
N ASP A 3 31.41 -7.29 5.66
CA ASP A 3 30.39 -8.06 4.95
C ASP A 3 29.02 -7.86 5.60
N ARG A 4 28.09 -7.26 4.84
CA ARG A 4 26.70 -7.10 5.23
C ARG A 4 25.96 -8.40 4.91
N ALA A 5 25.60 -9.12 5.97
CA ALA A 5 24.81 -10.34 5.93
C ALA A 5 23.59 -10.21 5.01
N VAL A 6 23.53 -11.09 4.02
CA VAL A 6 22.40 -11.35 3.14
C VAL A 6 21.30 -11.98 3.99
N PHE A 7 20.16 -11.31 4.10
CA PHE A 7 18.97 -11.87 4.71
C PHE A 7 18.47 -13.03 3.85
N THR A 8 18.66 -14.26 4.34
CA THR A 8 17.90 -15.42 3.89
C THR A 8 16.49 -15.29 4.45
N ALA A 9 15.56 -14.89 3.58
CA ALA A 9 14.13 -15.08 3.83
C ALA A 9 13.80 -16.55 3.60
N ASP A 10 13.48 -17.25 4.68
CA ASP A 10 12.72 -18.50 4.67
C ASP A 10 11.32 -18.20 4.13
N ALA A 11 10.94 -18.86 3.04
CA ALA A 11 9.69 -18.59 2.34
C ALA A 11 8.52 -19.38 2.97
N PRO A 12 7.38 -18.74 3.31
CA PRO A 12 6.15 -19.47 3.53
C PRO A 12 5.29 -19.53 2.26
N ALA A 13 4.91 -20.77 1.92
CA ALA A 13 3.71 -21.28 1.27
C ALA A 13 2.87 -20.39 0.32
N ALA A 14 2.45 -21.03 -0.78
CA ALA A 14 1.61 -20.53 -1.88
C ALA A 14 0.16 -20.11 -1.50
N GLY A 15 0.06 -19.09 -0.63
CA GLY A 15 -1.07 -18.16 -0.50
C GLY A 15 -0.60 -16.68 -0.53
N GLY A 16 0.68 -16.45 -0.85
CA GLY A 16 1.47 -15.34 -0.29
C GLY A 16 1.45 -13.98 -0.99
N ALA A 17 1.19 -13.88 -2.31
CA ALA A 17 1.34 -12.59 -2.99
C ALA A 17 0.34 -11.51 -2.49
N GLY A 18 -0.86 -11.92 -2.10
CA GLY A 18 -1.90 -11.00 -1.60
C GLY A 18 -1.70 -10.55 -0.16
N ASP A 19 -1.10 -11.41 0.67
CA ASP A 19 -0.81 -11.14 2.09
C ASP A 19 0.51 -10.38 2.26
N GLU A 20 1.48 -10.59 1.35
CA GLU A 20 2.75 -9.85 1.34
C GLU A 20 2.61 -8.42 0.82
N LEU A 21 1.68 -8.17 -0.11
CA LEU A 21 1.43 -6.84 -0.66
C LEU A 21 0.76 -5.90 0.35
N ARG A 22 -0.13 -6.44 1.18
CA ARG A 22 -0.92 -5.67 2.16
C ARG A 22 -0.07 -4.85 3.15
N PRO A 23 0.96 -5.41 3.84
CA PRO A 23 1.82 -4.63 4.73
C PRO A 23 2.69 -3.62 3.96
N VAL A 24 3.12 -3.94 2.74
CA VAL A 24 3.92 -3.02 1.92
C VAL A 24 3.09 -1.78 1.55
N VAL A 25 1.88 -1.98 1.03
CA VAL A 25 0.95 -0.89 0.70
C VAL A 25 0.53 -0.13 1.96
N ALA A 26 0.29 -0.82 3.09
CA ALA A 26 -0.05 -0.17 4.36
C ALA A 26 1.02 0.82 4.81
N ARG A 27 2.29 0.40 4.75
CA ARG A 27 3.43 1.25 5.08
C ARG A 27 3.52 2.47 4.14
N MET A 28 3.34 2.28 2.83
CA MET A 28 3.37 3.40 1.87
C MET A 28 2.27 4.42 2.15
N VAL A 29 1.04 3.94 2.39
CA VAL A 29 -0.11 4.80 2.72
C VAL A 29 0.10 5.49 4.06
N ALA A 30 0.63 4.79 5.07
CA ALA A 30 0.96 5.35 6.37
C ALA A 30 1.98 6.47 6.27
N ASP A 31 3.04 6.28 5.48
CA ASP A 31 4.09 7.28 5.24
C ASP A 31 3.51 8.57 4.62
N VAL A 32 2.62 8.44 3.62
CA VAL A 32 2.03 9.60 2.93
C VAL A 32 1.02 10.33 3.84
N LEU A 33 0.20 9.59 4.58
CA LEU A 33 -0.84 10.17 5.43
C LEU A 33 -0.32 10.61 6.81
N GLY A 34 0.87 10.17 7.21
CA GLY A 34 1.42 10.41 8.54
C GLY A 34 0.59 9.75 9.64
N VAL A 35 0.07 8.54 9.40
CA VAL A 35 -0.81 7.81 10.31
C VAL A 35 -0.20 6.46 10.73
N PRO A 36 -0.65 5.84 11.83
CA PRO A 36 -0.17 4.53 12.22
C PRO A 36 -0.54 3.44 11.19
N GLU A 37 0.44 2.68 10.73
CA GLU A 37 0.23 1.53 9.82
C GLU A 37 -0.79 0.53 10.39
N ALA A 38 -0.74 0.27 11.70
CA ALA A 38 -1.68 -0.63 12.38
C ALA A 38 -3.14 -0.23 12.17
N ALA A 39 -3.47 1.07 12.18
CA ALA A 39 -4.84 1.53 11.96
C ALA A 39 -5.34 1.18 10.55
N LEU A 40 -4.46 1.22 9.55
CA LEU A 40 -4.78 0.85 8.17
C LEU A 40 -4.98 -0.67 8.04
N LEU A 41 -4.11 -1.45 8.68
CA LEU A 41 -4.20 -2.91 8.69
C LEU A 41 -5.45 -3.44 9.41
N ASP A 42 -5.89 -2.72 10.45
CA ASP A 42 -7.15 -2.96 11.18
C ASP A 42 -8.39 -2.58 10.36
N GLY A 43 -8.21 -1.98 9.17
CA GLY A 43 -9.29 -1.68 8.22
C GLY A 43 -9.95 -0.32 8.44
N ALA A 44 -9.29 0.62 9.13
CA ALA A 44 -9.78 1.99 9.21
C ALA A 44 -9.94 2.59 7.78
N PRO A 45 -11.07 3.24 7.49
CA PRO A 45 -11.26 3.86 6.19
C PRO A 45 -10.38 5.11 6.09
N LEU A 46 -9.83 5.37 4.90
CA LEU A 46 -8.88 6.46 4.68
C LEU A 46 -9.53 7.83 4.91
N ASP A 47 -10.81 7.97 4.57
CA ASP A 47 -11.60 9.20 4.78
C ASP A 47 -11.88 9.52 6.26
N SER A 48 -11.55 8.61 7.19
CA SER A 48 -11.55 8.92 8.62
C SER A 48 -10.32 9.69 9.08
N PHE A 49 -9.25 9.73 8.29
CA PHE A 49 -8.02 10.46 8.63
C PHE A 49 -8.10 11.91 8.11
N PRO A 50 -7.86 12.92 8.95
CA PRO A 50 -7.86 14.32 8.52
C PRO A 50 -6.81 14.65 7.45
N SER A 51 -5.75 13.84 7.36
CA SER A 51 -4.71 13.99 6.34
C SER A 51 -5.13 13.45 4.96
N PHE A 52 -6.20 12.65 4.88
CA PHE A 52 -6.66 12.11 3.60
C PHE A 52 -7.37 13.19 2.79
N THR A 53 -6.77 13.51 1.64
CA THR A 53 -7.24 14.52 0.70
C THR A 53 -7.04 14.00 -0.72
N SER A 54 -7.71 14.58 -1.72
CA SER A 54 -7.50 14.20 -3.13
C SER A 54 -6.04 14.35 -3.58
N PHE A 55 -5.29 15.30 -3.01
CA PHE A 55 -3.87 15.45 -3.28
C PHE A 55 -3.05 14.29 -2.70
N ARG A 56 -3.31 13.91 -1.44
CA ARG A 56 -2.66 12.75 -0.82
C ARG A 56 -3.02 11.45 -1.50
N LEU A 57 -4.24 11.33 -2.03
CA LEU A 57 -4.66 10.18 -2.81
C LEU A 57 -3.77 10.00 -4.06
N VAL A 58 -3.54 11.07 -4.82
CA VAL A 58 -2.64 11.04 -5.99
C VAL A 58 -1.22 10.66 -5.59
N GLU A 59 -0.71 11.21 -4.48
CA GLU A 59 0.63 10.87 -3.97
C GLU A 59 0.76 9.40 -3.54
N ILE A 60 -0.29 8.82 -2.93
CA ILE A 60 -0.33 7.40 -2.60
C ILE A 60 -0.22 6.56 -3.88
N ILE A 61 -1.01 6.90 -4.91
CA ILE A 61 -1.04 6.20 -6.20
C ILE A 61 0.34 6.25 -6.84
N ASP A 62 0.91 7.44 -7.02
CA ASP A 62 2.22 7.65 -7.65
C ASP A 62 3.32 6.87 -6.93
N ARG A 63 3.27 6.83 -5.59
CA ARG A 63 4.23 6.07 -4.80
C ARG A 63 4.07 4.56 -4.95
N ILE A 64 2.83 4.05 -4.98
CA ILE A 64 2.58 2.61 -5.20
C ILE A 64 3.08 2.20 -6.58
N GLU A 65 2.78 2.97 -7.62
CA GLU A 65 3.24 2.72 -8.99
C GLU A 65 4.76 2.75 -9.09
N SER A 66 5.38 3.81 -8.55
CA SER A 66 6.83 4.00 -8.61
C SER A 66 7.62 2.99 -7.79
N ASP A 67 7.21 2.72 -6.54
CA ASP A 67 7.97 1.84 -5.63
C ASP A 67 7.76 0.35 -5.96
N LEU A 68 6.60 -0.02 -6.51
CA LEU A 68 6.31 -1.42 -6.90
C LEU A 68 6.55 -1.69 -8.39
N GLY A 69 6.80 -0.66 -9.20
CA GLY A 69 6.96 -0.80 -10.65
C GLY A 69 5.68 -1.26 -11.35
N LEU A 70 4.52 -0.79 -10.86
CA LEU A 70 3.19 -1.14 -11.36
C LEU A 70 2.56 0.04 -12.10
N GLU A 71 1.59 -0.25 -12.96
CA GLU A 71 0.69 0.73 -13.57
C GLU A 71 -0.73 0.39 -13.11
N LEU A 72 -1.36 1.30 -12.38
CA LEU A 72 -2.70 1.11 -11.85
C LEU A 72 -3.74 1.59 -12.88
N ASP A 73 -4.85 0.86 -13.00
CA ASP A 73 -5.93 1.22 -13.93
C ASP A 73 -6.58 2.55 -13.53
N ALA A 74 -6.37 3.59 -14.34
CA ALA A 74 -6.88 4.94 -14.12
C ALA A 74 -8.41 5.00 -13.95
N ASP A 75 -9.18 4.08 -14.54
CA ASP A 75 -10.64 4.01 -14.37
C ASP A 75 -11.05 3.48 -12.98
N GLU A 76 -10.12 2.86 -12.24
CA GLU A 76 -10.28 2.43 -10.86
C GLU A 76 -9.73 3.44 -9.85
N LEU A 77 -8.93 4.42 -10.30
CA LEU A 77 -8.30 5.46 -9.48
C LEU A 77 -9.22 6.63 -9.12
N ILE A 78 -10.46 6.34 -8.76
CA ILE A 78 -11.42 7.36 -8.31
C ILE A 78 -11.57 7.35 -6.78
N PRO A 79 -11.72 8.52 -6.12
CA PRO A 79 -11.81 8.61 -4.67
C PRO A 79 -12.91 7.72 -4.04
N GLU A 80 -13.99 7.48 -4.77
CA GLU A 80 -15.11 6.64 -4.33
C GLU A 80 -14.74 5.16 -4.24
N LYS A 81 -13.77 4.71 -5.05
CA LYS A 81 -13.26 3.33 -5.08
C LYS A 81 -12.02 3.14 -4.21
N LEU A 82 -11.36 4.22 -3.78
CA LEU A 82 -10.11 4.20 -3.02
C LEU A 82 -10.31 4.71 -1.58
N ARG A 83 -11.15 4.02 -0.81
CA ARG A 83 -11.47 4.44 0.57
C ARG A 83 -10.85 3.53 1.62
N ARG A 84 -10.31 2.39 1.23
CA ARG A 84 -9.70 1.42 2.12
C ARG A 84 -8.38 0.94 1.56
N LEU A 85 -7.51 0.50 2.46
CA LEU A 85 -6.23 -0.11 2.11
C LEU A 85 -6.39 -1.29 1.12
N ASP A 86 -7.42 -2.10 1.33
CA ASP A 86 -7.64 -3.30 0.52
C ASP A 86 -8.04 -2.98 -0.93
N ASP A 87 -8.56 -1.77 -1.19
CA ASP A 87 -8.89 -1.31 -2.55
C ASP A 87 -7.62 -1.16 -3.39
N PHE A 88 -6.57 -0.53 -2.84
CA PHE A 88 -5.25 -0.44 -3.49
C PHE A 88 -4.64 -1.80 -3.75
N CYS A 89 -4.69 -2.67 -2.74
CA CYS A 89 -4.17 -4.03 -2.87
C CYS A 89 -4.90 -4.82 -3.97
N ARG A 90 -6.21 -4.55 -4.16
CA ARG A 90 -7.01 -5.20 -5.20
C ARG A 90 -6.63 -4.73 -6.60
N ILE A 91 -6.42 -3.42 -6.79
CA ILE A 91 -6.04 -2.84 -8.09
C ILE A 91 -4.62 -3.30 -8.45
N ALA A 92 -3.67 -3.26 -7.51
CA ALA A 92 -2.27 -3.65 -7.72
C ALA A 92 -2.04 -5.16 -7.96
N ARG A 93 -3.08 -6.00 -7.83
CA ARG A 93 -3.00 -7.46 -8.07
C ARG A 93 -3.42 -7.87 -9.49
N ARG A 94 -3.90 -6.93 -10.30
CA ARG A 94 -4.30 -7.19 -11.70
C ARG A 94 -3.13 -6.93 -12.64
#